data_AF-A0A1Z5K307-F1
#
_entry.id   AF-A0A1Z5K307-F1
#
_cell.length_a   1.000
_cell.length_b   1.000
_cell.length_c   1.000
_cell.angle_alpha   90.00
_cell.angle_beta   90.00
_cell.angle_gamma   90.00
#
_symmetry.space_group_name_H-M   'P 1'
#
loop_
_entity.id
_entity.type
_entity.pdbx_description
1 polymer ?
#
loop_
_entity_poly.entity_id
_entity_poly.type
_entity_poly.pdbx_seq_one_letter_code
_entity_poly.pdbx_strand_id
1 'polypeptide(L)'
;MSNWNTDEQKAMESQYKQGGPNTLNIYYKAAIIDNDRWCGYASLAEYAISMGTQDGIVMDSNCATADSVLAHEVGHWMNLFHTFDGGCSPGDLVDDTNAQASYYTEPGYDSPDPLPDTCPDQPGRDPLDNIMDYAPSGCVNRFTRVIHIELLKPHGCGYQAPDSATIEKMAIAQEERVARVEQERASASQVRFPCNFGRSRIEIDTYLHAIQMTDGTGFLSNAVLDENIKVTNNLLSSTGIQLNVVSTNRVTSNSWYMSKWDSPEQNAMESQYREGGLNALNVYYKAAIIGNERFCGYANMAEDAVWMGTRDGVVIDSGCTRGIDKTTLAHEVGHWMNLFHTFDGGCSPGDLVDDTNAQASYHGIYEGECPNPLPDTCPNQSGRDPLNNIMDYAPSGCDDIFTRGQASRMQEAWRNIRDAR
;
A
#
# COMPACT_ATOMS: atom_id res chain seq x y z
N MET A 1 -2.54 -11.93 -42.02
CA MET A 1 -1.42 -10.98 -42.24
C MET A 1 -2.06 -9.62 -42.31
N SER A 2 -1.90 -8.82 -41.26
CA SER A 2 -2.70 -7.62 -41.04
C SER A 2 -1.94 -6.65 -40.14
N ASN A 3 -2.13 -5.37 -40.41
CA ASN A 3 -1.51 -4.28 -39.67
C ASN A 3 -2.02 -4.22 -38.23
N TRP A 4 -1.29 -3.48 -37.38
CA TRP A 4 -1.70 -3.15 -36.02
C TRP A 4 -3.10 -2.50 -35.99
N ASN A 5 -3.87 -2.78 -34.93
CA ASN A 5 -5.16 -2.13 -34.61
C ASN A 5 -6.23 -2.30 -35.72
N THR A 6 -6.10 -3.33 -36.56
CA THR A 6 -7.04 -3.64 -37.65
C THR A 6 -8.30 -4.37 -37.15
N ASP A 7 -9.40 -4.26 -37.90
CA ASP A 7 -10.66 -4.93 -37.54
C ASP A 7 -10.55 -6.46 -37.52
N GLU A 8 -9.65 -7.06 -38.33
CA GLU A 8 -9.34 -8.50 -38.26
C GLU A 8 -8.68 -8.88 -36.92
N GLN A 9 -7.74 -8.04 -36.45
CA GLN A 9 -7.09 -8.23 -35.15
C GLN A 9 -8.11 -8.08 -34.01
N LYS A 10 -8.90 -7.01 -34.01
CA LYS A 10 -9.95 -6.77 -33.01
C LYS A 10 -10.98 -7.89 -32.95
N ALA A 11 -11.35 -8.46 -34.11
CA ALA A 11 -12.24 -9.59 -34.19
C ALA A 11 -11.61 -10.87 -33.61
N MET A 12 -10.33 -11.13 -33.86
CA MET A 12 -9.57 -12.23 -33.25
C MET A 12 -9.53 -12.07 -31.72
N GLU A 13 -9.08 -10.93 -31.23
CA GLU A 13 -9.01 -10.61 -29.79
C GLU A 13 -10.40 -10.77 -29.15
N SER A 14 -11.44 -10.16 -29.73
CA SER A 14 -12.83 -10.28 -29.27
C SER A 14 -13.45 -11.67 -29.39
N GLN A 15 -12.91 -12.57 -30.22
CA GLN A 15 -13.38 -13.95 -30.35
C GLN A 15 -12.70 -14.88 -29.35
N TYR A 16 -11.44 -14.62 -29.01
CA TYR A 16 -10.58 -15.54 -28.27
C TYR A 16 -10.24 -15.08 -26.84
N LYS A 17 -10.46 -13.81 -26.47
CA LYS A 17 -10.31 -13.28 -25.09
C LYS A 17 -10.98 -14.20 -24.06
N GLN A 18 -10.16 -14.77 -23.17
CA GLN A 18 -10.60 -15.48 -21.97
C GLN A 18 -10.48 -14.58 -20.75
N GLY A 19 -11.40 -14.75 -19.79
CA GLY A 19 -11.39 -13.99 -18.53
C GLY A 19 -11.61 -12.49 -18.70
N GLY A 20 -11.03 -11.69 -17.79
CA GLY A 20 -11.06 -10.23 -17.80
C GLY A 20 -9.66 -9.63 -17.63
N PRO A 21 -9.52 -8.38 -17.15
CA PRO A 21 -8.22 -7.71 -16.98
C PRO A 21 -7.13 -8.46 -16.19
N ASN A 22 -7.48 -9.38 -15.28
CA ASN A 22 -6.47 -10.22 -14.58
C ASN A 22 -5.97 -11.41 -15.42
N THR A 23 -6.49 -11.60 -16.63
CA THR A 23 -6.21 -12.75 -17.48
C THR A 23 -5.37 -12.28 -18.67
N LEU A 24 -4.05 -12.46 -18.57
CA LEU A 24 -3.14 -12.24 -19.68
C LEU A 24 -3.48 -13.19 -20.84
N ASN A 25 -3.96 -12.62 -21.94
CA ASN A 25 -4.18 -13.33 -23.20
C ASN A 25 -2.99 -13.02 -24.12
N ILE A 26 -2.29 -14.06 -24.59
CA ILE A 26 -1.14 -13.92 -25.50
C ILE A 26 -1.53 -14.50 -26.87
N TYR A 27 -1.61 -13.64 -27.87
CA TYR A 27 -2.03 -14.01 -29.23
C TYR A 27 -0.81 -14.06 -30.16
N TYR A 28 -0.51 -15.24 -30.71
CA TYR A 28 0.59 -15.41 -31.66
C TYR A 28 0.09 -15.25 -33.10
N LYS A 29 0.54 -14.21 -33.81
CA LYS A 29 0.22 -13.95 -35.23
C LYS A 29 1.42 -14.29 -36.11
N ALA A 30 1.18 -14.98 -37.24
CA ALA A 30 2.23 -15.45 -38.14
C ALA A 30 3.08 -14.35 -38.82
N ALA A 31 2.59 -13.10 -38.81
CA ALA A 31 3.39 -11.89 -39.01
C ALA A 31 2.61 -10.66 -38.48
N ILE A 32 3.29 -9.76 -37.77
CA ILE A 32 2.86 -8.39 -37.51
C ILE A 32 3.43 -7.51 -38.64
N ILE A 33 2.55 -6.87 -39.43
CA ILE A 33 2.98 -6.03 -40.55
C ILE A 33 2.78 -4.56 -40.21
N ASP A 34 3.86 -3.92 -39.78
CA ASP A 34 4.05 -2.48 -39.90
C ASP A 34 5.42 -2.20 -40.56
N ASN A 35 5.64 -0.96 -40.97
CA ASN A 35 6.80 -0.51 -41.74
C ASN A 35 8.13 -0.81 -41.02
N ASP A 36 8.12 -0.75 -39.69
CA ASP A 36 9.29 -0.94 -38.83
C ASP A 36 9.40 -2.34 -38.20
N ARG A 37 8.50 -3.29 -38.57
CA ARG A 37 8.52 -4.72 -38.20
C ARG A 37 8.75 -5.01 -36.69
N TRP A 38 7.74 -4.72 -35.87
CA TRP A 38 7.77 -4.93 -34.43
C TRP A 38 7.58 -6.41 -34.08
N CYS A 39 8.24 -6.89 -33.02
CA CYS A 39 8.17 -8.30 -32.58
C CYS A 39 6.98 -8.61 -31.65
N GLY A 40 6.43 -7.60 -30.99
CA GLY A 40 5.28 -7.70 -30.10
C GLY A 40 4.60 -6.34 -29.90
N TYR A 41 3.53 -6.34 -29.12
CA TYR A 41 3.01 -5.20 -28.36
C TYR A 41 2.06 -5.70 -27.27
N ALA A 42 1.98 -4.95 -26.17
CA ALA A 42 1.03 -5.15 -25.08
C ALA A 42 0.06 -3.97 -24.93
N SER A 43 -1.12 -4.22 -24.34
CA SER A 43 -1.84 -3.18 -23.59
C SER A 43 -1.11 -2.90 -22.27
N LEU A 44 -0.90 -1.62 -21.91
CA LEU A 44 -0.53 -1.30 -20.52
C LEU A 44 -1.70 -1.61 -19.59
N ALA A 45 -1.42 -2.07 -18.36
CA ALA A 45 -2.44 -2.46 -17.38
C ALA A 45 -3.49 -1.35 -17.13
N GLU A 46 -3.07 -0.09 -17.12
CA GLU A 46 -3.94 1.08 -16.96
C GLU A 46 -5.04 1.20 -18.03
N TYR A 47 -4.84 0.64 -19.22
CA TYR A 47 -5.83 0.66 -20.30
C TYR A 47 -6.68 -0.61 -20.40
N ALA A 48 -6.40 -1.68 -19.65
CA ALA A 48 -7.01 -3.00 -19.81
C ALA A 48 -8.56 -2.97 -19.85
N ILE A 49 -9.18 -2.20 -18.95
CA ILE A 49 -10.65 -2.02 -18.89
C ILE A 49 -11.19 -1.29 -20.14
N SER A 50 -10.45 -0.30 -20.64
CA SER A 50 -10.86 0.53 -21.79
C SER A 50 -10.62 -0.16 -23.14
N MET A 51 -9.59 -1.00 -23.22
CA MET A 51 -9.28 -1.87 -24.36
C MET A 51 -10.25 -3.06 -24.44
N GLY A 52 -10.68 -3.56 -23.27
CA GLY A 52 -11.73 -4.56 -23.11
C GLY A 52 -11.34 -5.91 -23.71
N THR A 53 -11.78 -6.17 -24.94
CA THR A 53 -11.40 -7.37 -25.69
C THR A 53 -9.99 -7.30 -26.26
N GLN A 54 -9.49 -6.10 -26.58
CA GLN A 54 -8.15 -5.84 -27.14
C GLN A 54 -7.04 -5.85 -26.08
N ASP A 55 -7.37 -6.15 -24.82
CA ASP A 55 -6.41 -6.26 -23.73
C ASP A 55 -5.67 -7.61 -23.77
N GLY A 56 -4.33 -7.56 -23.77
CA GLY A 56 -3.43 -8.70 -23.82
C GLY A 56 -2.10 -8.34 -24.51
N ILE A 57 -1.34 -9.37 -24.89
CA ILE A 57 -0.11 -9.26 -25.69
C ILE A 57 -0.35 -9.89 -27.05
N VAL A 58 0.10 -9.24 -28.13
CA VAL A 58 0.14 -9.86 -29.46
C VAL A 58 1.59 -10.01 -29.90
N MET A 59 2.03 -11.25 -30.07
CA MET A 59 3.40 -11.60 -30.47
C MET A 59 3.46 -11.94 -31.96
N ASP A 60 4.53 -11.53 -32.64
CA ASP A 60 4.91 -12.14 -33.90
C ASP A 60 5.43 -13.56 -33.64
N SER A 61 4.86 -14.55 -34.32
CA SER A 61 5.26 -15.97 -34.16
C SER A 61 6.72 -16.24 -34.53
N ASN A 62 7.36 -15.36 -35.31
CA ASN A 62 8.78 -15.45 -35.65
C ASN A 62 9.68 -14.86 -34.53
N CYS A 63 9.12 -14.02 -33.65
CA CYS A 63 9.80 -13.50 -32.46
C CYS A 63 9.43 -14.24 -31.16
N ALA A 64 8.51 -15.20 -31.22
CA ALA A 64 8.13 -16.06 -30.09
C ALA A 64 9.28 -16.93 -29.53
N THR A 65 10.42 -16.98 -30.23
CA THR A 65 11.66 -17.65 -29.80
C THR A 65 12.82 -16.67 -29.57
N ALA A 66 12.56 -15.36 -29.48
CA ALA A 66 13.56 -14.33 -29.19
C ALA A 66 13.59 -14.00 -27.69
N ASP A 67 14.78 -13.99 -27.11
CA ASP A 67 15.05 -14.27 -25.69
C ASP A 67 14.14 -13.55 -24.68
N SER A 68 14.22 -12.22 -24.62
CA SER A 68 13.58 -11.38 -23.60
C SER A 68 12.27 -10.76 -24.07
N VAL A 69 11.88 -10.88 -25.35
CA VAL A 69 10.80 -10.07 -25.93
C VAL A 69 9.46 -10.32 -25.22
N LEU A 70 9.10 -11.56 -24.94
CA LEU A 70 7.87 -11.84 -24.19
C LEU A 70 7.94 -11.31 -22.75
N ALA A 71 9.12 -11.25 -22.12
CA ALA A 71 9.28 -10.67 -20.79
C ALA A 71 9.17 -9.13 -20.81
N HIS A 72 9.64 -8.48 -21.88
CA HIS A 72 9.48 -7.05 -22.14
C HIS A 72 8.00 -6.67 -22.38
N GLU A 73 7.29 -7.41 -23.23
CA GLU A 73 5.84 -7.22 -23.43
C GLU A 73 5.03 -7.53 -22.17
N VAL A 74 5.45 -8.51 -21.36
CA VAL A 74 4.87 -8.74 -20.02
C VAL A 74 5.18 -7.59 -19.08
N GLY A 75 6.35 -6.95 -19.17
CA GLY A 75 6.68 -5.73 -18.43
C GLY A 75 5.71 -4.60 -18.76
N HIS A 76 5.47 -4.32 -20.04
CA HIS A 76 4.43 -3.39 -20.48
C HIS A 76 3.03 -3.79 -20.01
N TRP A 77 2.65 -5.08 -20.11
CA TRP A 77 1.37 -5.57 -19.58
C TRP A 77 1.25 -5.43 -18.05
N MET A 78 2.38 -5.41 -17.33
CA MET A 78 2.49 -5.08 -15.90
C MET A 78 2.67 -3.58 -15.62
N ASN A 79 2.50 -2.72 -16.63
CA ASN A 79 2.56 -1.25 -16.57
C ASN A 79 3.97 -0.65 -16.38
N LEU A 80 5.04 -1.38 -16.73
CA LEU A 80 6.38 -0.81 -16.84
C LEU A 80 6.53 0.00 -18.15
N PHE A 81 7.13 1.18 -18.02
CA PHE A 81 7.60 1.99 -19.14
C PHE A 81 8.97 1.51 -19.62
N HIS A 82 9.46 2.05 -20.74
CA HIS A 82 10.86 1.89 -21.08
C HIS A 82 11.75 2.69 -20.13
N THR A 83 12.97 2.19 -19.87
CA THR A 83 13.96 2.81 -18.97
C THR A 83 14.28 4.27 -19.31
N PHE A 84 14.04 4.66 -20.56
CA PHE A 84 14.33 5.96 -21.15
C PHE A 84 13.08 6.85 -21.40
N ASP A 85 11.85 6.37 -21.16
CA ASP A 85 10.61 7.07 -21.57
C ASP A 85 10.46 8.47 -20.95
N GLY A 86 10.79 8.60 -19.66
CA GLY A 86 10.82 9.90 -18.95
C GLY A 86 12.19 10.57 -18.91
N GLY A 87 13.17 10.11 -19.70
CA GLY A 87 14.52 10.66 -19.74
C GLY A 87 15.22 10.73 -18.37
N CYS A 88 16.09 11.72 -18.18
CA CYS A 88 16.77 11.93 -16.90
C CYS A 88 15.86 12.46 -15.76
N SER A 89 14.61 12.84 -16.05
CA SER A 89 13.60 13.21 -15.05
C SER A 89 12.23 13.32 -15.71
N PRO A 90 11.22 12.52 -15.31
CA PRO A 90 11.16 11.74 -14.08
C PRO A 90 11.81 10.33 -14.14
N GLY A 91 12.37 9.89 -15.27
CA GLY A 91 12.77 8.49 -15.47
C GLY A 91 11.60 7.59 -15.90
N ASP A 92 11.78 6.28 -15.81
CA ASP A 92 10.75 5.25 -16.09
C ASP A 92 9.65 5.13 -15.02
N LEU A 93 9.71 5.99 -14.00
CA LEU A 93 8.87 6.01 -12.80
C LEU A 93 9.14 4.86 -11.81
N VAL A 94 10.28 4.17 -11.92
CA VAL A 94 10.72 3.12 -10.98
C VAL A 94 11.86 3.65 -10.10
N ASP A 95 11.61 3.75 -8.79
CA ASP A 95 12.48 4.43 -7.81
C ASP A 95 13.89 3.83 -7.66
N ASP A 96 14.13 2.60 -8.15
CA ASP A 96 15.44 1.92 -8.16
C ASP A 96 16.03 1.67 -9.56
N THR A 97 15.37 2.09 -10.65
CA THR A 97 15.99 2.15 -11.98
C THR A 97 16.87 3.40 -12.09
N ASN A 98 18.10 3.25 -12.57
CA ASN A 98 18.96 4.40 -12.89
C ASN A 98 18.36 5.17 -14.08
N ALA A 99 18.19 6.49 -13.95
CA ALA A 99 17.60 7.30 -15.02
C ALA A 99 18.46 7.31 -16.29
N GLN A 100 17.80 7.27 -17.46
CA GLN A 100 18.43 7.14 -18.78
C GLN A 100 17.81 8.13 -19.78
N ALA A 101 18.62 8.83 -20.57
CA ALA A 101 18.11 9.87 -21.48
C ALA A 101 17.58 9.34 -22.82
N SER A 102 18.04 8.17 -23.25
CA SER A 102 17.74 7.55 -24.54
C SER A 102 18.19 6.09 -24.58
N TYR A 103 17.50 5.25 -25.34
CA TYR A 103 17.90 3.85 -25.57
C TYR A 103 19.26 3.72 -26.29
N TYR A 104 19.94 2.60 -26.06
CA TYR A 104 21.24 2.31 -26.65
C TYR A 104 21.12 1.93 -28.14
N THR A 105 21.90 2.57 -29.02
CA THR A 105 21.76 2.47 -30.48
C THR A 105 22.95 1.88 -31.23
N GLU A 106 24.06 1.57 -30.55
CA GLU A 106 25.28 1.07 -31.19
C GLU A 106 25.17 -0.45 -31.52
N PRO A 107 25.56 -0.89 -32.72
CA PRO A 107 25.40 -2.27 -33.17
C PRO A 107 26.43 -3.21 -32.51
N GLY A 108 25.99 -4.00 -31.54
CA GLY A 108 26.77 -5.04 -30.87
C GLY A 108 25.90 -6.20 -30.38
N TYR A 109 26.54 -7.20 -29.77
CA TYR A 109 25.87 -8.29 -29.03
C TYR A 109 26.20 -8.26 -27.52
N ASP A 110 27.36 -7.70 -27.18
CA ASP A 110 27.87 -7.56 -25.81
C ASP A 110 27.53 -6.16 -25.25
N SER A 111 27.34 -6.07 -23.93
CA SER A 111 27.16 -4.78 -23.24
C SER A 111 28.41 -3.88 -23.36
N PRO A 112 28.24 -2.56 -23.50
CA PRO A 112 29.36 -1.61 -23.41
C PRO A 112 30.01 -1.64 -22.02
N ASP A 113 31.35 -1.70 -21.98
CA ASP A 113 32.17 -1.56 -20.77
C ASP A 113 33.14 -0.36 -20.93
N PRO A 114 33.03 0.70 -20.10
CA PRO A 114 32.01 0.91 -19.07
C PRO A 114 30.61 1.17 -19.67
N LEU A 115 29.56 0.85 -18.91
CA LEU A 115 28.19 1.24 -19.25
C LEU A 115 28.10 2.77 -19.49
N PRO A 116 27.29 3.22 -20.45
CA PRO A 116 26.96 4.63 -20.64
C PRO A 116 26.42 5.31 -19.38
N ASP A 117 26.46 6.63 -19.43
CA ASP A 117 25.95 7.52 -18.39
C ASP A 117 25.37 8.74 -19.12
N THR A 118 24.11 8.62 -19.52
CA THR A 118 23.37 9.65 -20.25
C THR A 118 22.73 10.67 -19.32
N CYS A 119 22.71 10.40 -18.01
CA CYS A 119 22.14 11.25 -16.97
C CYS A 119 23.13 11.50 -15.81
N PRO A 120 24.30 12.12 -16.07
CA PRO A 120 25.41 12.22 -15.08
C PRO A 120 25.13 13.12 -13.87
N ASP A 121 23.99 13.84 -13.85
CA ASP A 121 23.49 14.57 -12.69
C ASP A 121 22.57 13.71 -11.78
N GLN A 122 22.30 12.45 -12.17
CA GLN A 122 21.50 11.47 -11.43
C GLN A 122 22.38 10.33 -10.88
N PRO A 123 21.92 9.57 -9.86
CA PRO A 123 22.67 8.41 -9.37
C PRO A 123 22.64 7.25 -10.37
N GLY A 124 23.81 6.67 -10.66
CA GLY A 124 23.93 5.38 -11.36
C GLY A 124 24.68 5.43 -12.69
N ARG A 125 24.26 4.57 -13.61
CA ARG A 125 24.65 4.44 -15.03
C ARG A 125 23.50 3.81 -15.80
N ASP A 126 23.45 4.00 -17.12
CA ASP A 126 22.37 3.52 -17.97
C ASP A 126 22.06 2.01 -17.72
N PRO A 127 20.82 1.65 -17.38
CA PRO A 127 20.42 0.31 -16.94
C PRO A 127 20.23 -0.66 -18.12
N LEU A 128 21.25 -0.82 -18.96
CA LEU A 128 21.20 -1.63 -20.20
C LEU A 128 21.06 -3.15 -19.96
N ASP A 129 21.00 -3.57 -18.70
CA ASP A 129 20.69 -4.92 -18.24
C ASP A 129 19.23 -5.11 -17.78
N ASN A 130 18.46 -4.03 -17.71
CA ASN A 130 17.02 -4.05 -17.45
C ASN A 130 16.26 -4.54 -18.69
N ILE A 131 15.32 -5.46 -18.51
CA ILE A 131 14.47 -6.02 -19.58
C ILE A 131 13.62 -4.94 -20.28
N MET A 132 13.44 -3.76 -19.68
CA MET A 132 12.70 -2.63 -20.26
C MET A 132 13.56 -1.64 -21.09
N ASP A 133 14.84 -1.90 -21.33
CA ASP A 133 15.62 -1.15 -22.34
C ASP A 133 15.55 -1.84 -23.73
N TYR A 134 15.96 -1.14 -24.80
CA TYR A 134 16.10 -1.70 -26.16
C TYR A 134 17.52 -2.21 -26.49
N ALA A 135 18.41 -2.34 -25.52
CA ALA A 135 19.74 -2.91 -25.69
C ALA A 135 19.70 -4.35 -26.28
N PRO A 136 20.76 -4.79 -26.99
CA PRO A 136 20.85 -6.13 -27.57
C PRO A 136 20.57 -7.26 -26.56
N SER A 137 20.03 -8.40 -27.00
CA SER A 137 19.58 -9.47 -26.08
C SER A 137 20.68 -10.15 -25.26
N GLY A 138 21.96 -9.92 -25.58
CA GLY A 138 23.09 -10.28 -24.71
C GLY A 138 23.30 -9.35 -23.50
N CYS A 139 22.61 -8.20 -23.46
CA CYS A 139 22.68 -7.22 -22.37
C CYS A 139 21.52 -7.41 -21.39
N VAL A 140 20.28 -7.33 -21.87
CA VAL A 140 19.06 -7.30 -21.05
C VAL A 140 18.77 -8.65 -20.38
N ASN A 141 18.65 -8.66 -19.05
CA ASN A 141 18.50 -9.91 -18.28
C ASN A 141 17.71 -9.84 -16.96
N ARG A 142 17.37 -8.65 -16.42
CA ARG A 142 16.78 -8.52 -15.07
C ARG A 142 15.97 -7.23 -14.80
N PHE A 143 15.69 -7.01 -13.51
CA PHE A 143 15.23 -5.77 -12.84
C PHE A 143 16.11 -5.53 -11.55
N THR A 144 15.91 -4.48 -10.72
CA THR A 144 16.97 -3.84 -9.85
C THR A 144 17.01 -4.21 -8.31
N ARG A 145 17.83 -3.57 -7.40
CA ARG A 145 18.26 -4.05 -6.01
C ARG A 145 18.83 -3.01 -4.94
N VAL A 146 18.94 -3.33 -3.60
CA VAL A 146 19.18 -2.42 -2.39
C VAL A 146 20.14 -2.92 -1.19
N ILE A 147 20.71 -2.09 -0.24
CA ILE A 147 21.78 -2.46 0.82
C ILE A 147 22.03 -1.58 2.18
N HIS A 148 22.23 -2.19 3.42
CA HIS A 148 23.10 -1.89 4.67
C HIS A 148 22.84 -0.94 5.96
N ILE A 149 23.65 -1.03 7.11
CA ILE A 149 23.34 -0.74 8.60
C ILE A 149 24.51 -0.39 9.65
N GLU A 150 24.25 0.28 10.84
CA GLU A 150 24.86 0.21 12.27
C GLU A 150 24.26 1.30 13.29
N LEU A 151 24.43 1.52 14.66
CA LEU A 151 24.66 0.79 15.97
C LEU A 151 24.48 1.62 17.36
N LEU A 152 24.14 0.93 18.50
CA LEU A 152 24.32 1.12 20.02
C LEU A 152 23.77 2.27 21.00
N LYS A 153 22.70 1.93 21.81
CA LYS A 153 22.26 2.11 23.27
C LYS A 153 22.30 3.45 24.11
N PRO A 154 21.53 3.64 25.25
CA PRO A 154 20.08 3.34 25.63
C PRO A 154 19.35 4.31 26.69
N HIS A 155 17.98 4.37 26.84
CA HIS A 155 17.11 4.22 28.10
C HIS A 155 15.68 4.94 28.20
N GLY A 156 14.53 4.23 28.41
CA GLY A 156 13.52 4.57 29.50
C GLY A 156 11.97 4.78 29.28
N CYS A 157 11.13 3.86 29.82
CA CYS A 157 9.64 3.75 30.08
C CYS A 157 8.54 4.48 29.22
N GLY A 158 7.43 3.89 28.76
CA GLY A 158 6.92 2.50 28.81
C GLY A 158 5.43 2.36 28.36
N TYR A 159 5.15 1.47 27.39
CA TYR A 159 3.83 1.18 26.80
C TYR A 159 3.32 -0.21 27.26
N GLN A 160 2.02 -0.39 27.52
CA GLN A 160 1.43 -1.73 27.73
C GLN A 160 0.87 -2.28 26.41
N ALA A 161 1.76 -2.88 25.63
CA ALA A 161 1.35 -3.77 24.56
C ALA A 161 0.50 -4.93 25.13
N PRO A 162 -0.45 -5.48 24.37
CA PRO A 162 -1.05 -6.78 24.69
C PRO A 162 0.05 -7.85 24.85
N ASP A 163 -0.23 -8.90 25.64
CA ASP A 163 0.76 -9.93 25.88
C ASP A 163 1.12 -10.69 24.59
N SER A 164 2.30 -11.29 24.57
CA SER A 164 2.84 -11.93 23.37
C SER A 164 1.93 -13.01 22.82
N ALA A 165 1.17 -13.72 23.65
CA ALA A 165 0.23 -14.73 23.19
C ALA A 165 -1.08 -14.12 22.68
N THR A 166 -1.47 -12.90 23.08
CA THR A 166 -2.58 -12.17 22.42
C THR A 166 -2.14 -11.58 21.09
N ILE A 167 -0.95 -10.96 21.00
CA ILE A 167 -0.50 -10.44 19.70
C ILE A 167 -0.14 -11.56 18.73
N GLU A 168 0.41 -12.69 19.20
CA GLU A 168 0.56 -13.89 18.36
C GLU A 168 -0.79 -14.37 17.79
N LYS A 169 -1.89 -14.30 18.54
CA LYS A 169 -3.25 -14.60 18.01
C LYS A 169 -3.73 -13.54 17.00
N MET A 170 -3.46 -12.26 17.24
CA MET A 170 -3.83 -11.18 16.32
C MET A 170 -3.03 -11.29 15.03
N ALA A 171 -1.70 -11.42 15.14
CA ALA A 171 -0.78 -11.69 14.05
C ALA A 171 -1.15 -12.95 13.28
N ILE A 172 -1.55 -14.07 13.90
CA ILE A 172 -2.03 -15.26 13.16
C ILE A 172 -3.33 -14.98 12.40
N ALA A 173 -4.34 -14.36 13.04
CA ALA A 173 -5.61 -14.02 12.36
C ALA A 173 -5.43 -12.99 11.23
N GLN A 174 -4.37 -12.19 11.34
CA GLN A 174 -3.96 -11.15 10.41
C GLN A 174 -2.97 -11.67 9.35
N GLU A 175 -2.16 -12.70 9.62
CA GLU A 175 -1.41 -13.51 8.65
C GLU A 175 -2.40 -14.30 7.78
N GLU A 176 -3.45 -14.86 8.37
CA GLU A 176 -4.57 -15.41 7.61
C GLU A 176 -5.26 -14.32 6.77
N ARG A 177 -5.27 -13.05 7.20
CA ARG A 177 -5.75 -11.92 6.38
C ARG A 177 -4.75 -11.55 5.28
N VAL A 178 -3.45 -11.46 5.57
CA VAL A 178 -2.40 -11.20 4.57
C VAL A 178 -2.41 -12.30 3.52
N ALA A 179 -2.48 -13.58 3.90
CA ALA A 179 -2.59 -14.70 2.98
C ALA A 179 -3.90 -14.68 2.17
N ARG A 180 -5.03 -14.27 2.76
CA ARG A 180 -6.26 -13.97 2.00
C ARG A 180 -6.06 -12.81 1.04
N VAL A 181 -5.41 -11.72 1.45
CA VAL A 181 -5.18 -10.52 0.62
C VAL A 181 -4.09 -10.74 -0.43
N GLU A 182 -3.17 -11.68 -0.25
CA GLU A 182 -2.28 -12.18 -1.32
C GLU A 182 -3.07 -13.05 -2.31
N GLN A 183 -3.92 -13.95 -1.82
CA GLN A 183 -4.79 -14.80 -2.65
C GLN A 183 -5.89 -13.99 -3.37
N GLU A 184 -6.33 -12.88 -2.78
CA GLU A 184 -7.25 -11.90 -3.35
C GLU A 184 -6.52 -10.90 -4.25
N ARG A 185 -5.29 -10.44 -3.94
CA ARG A 185 -4.44 -9.73 -4.93
C ARG A 185 -4.17 -10.61 -6.16
N ALA A 186 -3.97 -11.91 -5.97
CA ALA A 186 -3.78 -12.90 -7.03
C ALA A 186 -5.06 -13.27 -7.81
N SER A 187 -6.25 -12.82 -7.39
CA SER A 187 -7.52 -13.12 -8.08
C SER A 187 -8.38 -11.90 -8.42
N ALA A 188 -8.17 -10.76 -7.75
CA ALA A 188 -8.95 -9.52 -7.81
C ALA A 188 -8.12 -8.30 -8.29
N SER A 189 -7.00 -8.53 -8.98
CA SER A 189 -6.20 -7.51 -9.70
C SER A 189 -6.94 -6.81 -10.87
N GLN A 190 -8.28 -6.74 -10.84
CA GLN A 190 -9.15 -6.24 -11.89
C GLN A 190 -9.69 -4.81 -11.67
N VAL A 191 -9.28 -4.11 -10.62
CA VAL A 191 -9.83 -2.79 -10.27
C VAL A 191 -8.72 -1.75 -10.14
N ARG A 192 -8.70 -0.76 -11.04
CA ARG A 192 -7.94 0.49 -10.91
C ARG A 192 -8.84 1.68 -11.20
N PHE A 193 -8.99 2.56 -10.22
CA PHE A 193 -9.60 3.88 -10.38
C PHE A 193 -8.54 4.90 -10.85
N PRO A 194 -8.91 5.95 -11.59
CA PRO A 194 -7.95 6.84 -12.24
C PRO A 194 -7.12 7.66 -11.23
N CYS A 195 -5.80 7.46 -11.26
CA CYS A 195 -4.83 8.17 -10.43
C CYS A 195 -4.53 9.58 -10.95
N ASN A 196 -5.47 10.49 -10.76
CA ASN A 196 -5.29 11.91 -11.12
C ASN A 196 -4.32 12.60 -10.16
N PHE A 197 -3.04 12.72 -10.54
CA PHE A 197 -1.98 13.41 -9.77
C PHE A 197 -2.09 14.95 -9.77
N GLY A 198 -3.27 15.46 -9.38
CA GLY A 198 -3.35 16.80 -8.83
C GLY A 198 -2.62 16.83 -7.47
N ARG A 199 -1.84 17.89 -7.21
CA ARG A 199 -1.23 18.15 -5.87
C ARG A 199 -2.27 18.64 -4.85
N SER A 200 -3.43 17.99 -4.80
CA SER A 200 -4.50 18.22 -3.83
C SER A 200 -4.36 17.23 -2.68
N ARG A 201 -3.98 17.73 -1.50
CA ARG A 201 -4.02 16.98 -0.24
C ARG A 201 -5.43 16.43 -0.02
N ILE A 202 -5.55 15.14 0.25
CA ILE A 202 -6.81 14.44 0.50
C ILE A 202 -7.41 15.01 1.80
N GLU A 203 -8.62 15.57 1.73
CA GLU A 203 -9.37 16.01 2.90
C GLU A 203 -10.47 14.98 3.19
N ILE A 204 -10.38 14.33 4.35
CA ILE A 204 -11.30 13.28 4.78
C ILE A 204 -12.31 13.89 5.74
N ASP A 205 -13.57 13.98 5.31
CA ASP A 205 -14.66 14.41 6.19
C ASP A 205 -14.80 13.42 7.36
N THR A 206 -14.56 13.94 8.55
CA THR A 206 -14.34 13.17 9.77
C THR A 206 -15.39 13.51 10.82
N TYR A 207 -16.01 12.48 11.37
CA TYR A 207 -17.13 12.57 12.31
C TYR A 207 -16.73 11.92 13.63
N LEU A 208 -16.71 12.73 14.70
CA LEU A 208 -16.27 12.28 16.02
C LEU A 208 -17.47 11.92 16.90
N HIS A 209 -17.49 10.70 17.42
CA HIS A 209 -18.55 10.21 18.31
C HIS A 209 -17.94 9.96 19.69
N ALA A 210 -18.09 10.91 20.61
CA ALA A 210 -17.58 10.77 21.97
C ALA A 210 -18.62 10.11 22.87
N ILE A 211 -18.45 8.82 23.16
CA ILE A 211 -19.33 8.04 24.03
C ILE A 211 -18.78 8.03 25.46
N GLN A 212 -19.66 8.22 26.44
CA GLN A 212 -19.34 8.19 27.87
C GLN A 212 -20.38 7.41 28.67
N MET A 213 -20.00 7.03 29.88
CA MET A 213 -20.92 6.49 30.89
C MET A 213 -21.69 7.59 31.62
N THR A 214 -22.78 7.19 32.28
CA THR A 214 -23.67 8.05 33.10
C THR A 214 -22.99 8.67 34.32
N ASP A 215 -21.85 8.12 34.76
CA ASP A 215 -21.03 8.65 35.86
C ASP A 215 -19.91 9.60 35.40
N GLY A 216 -19.75 9.80 34.09
CA GLY A 216 -18.69 10.60 33.48
C GLY A 216 -17.44 9.81 33.06
N THR A 217 -17.39 8.50 33.29
CA THR A 217 -16.32 7.64 32.76
C THR A 217 -16.29 7.72 31.23
N GLY A 218 -15.10 7.92 30.66
CA GLY A 218 -14.92 8.13 29.21
C GLY A 218 -15.06 9.59 28.74
N PHE A 219 -15.38 10.56 29.62
CA PHE A 219 -15.52 11.96 29.20
C PHE A 219 -14.21 12.56 28.66
N LEU A 220 -14.17 12.77 27.35
CA LEU A 220 -13.20 13.60 26.64
C LEU A 220 -13.75 15.02 26.46
N SER A 221 -12.99 16.04 26.85
CA SER A 221 -13.31 17.44 26.51
C SER A 221 -12.98 17.73 25.04
N ASN A 222 -13.55 18.80 24.46
CA ASN A 222 -13.23 19.18 23.08
C ASN A 222 -11.72 19.34 22.88
N ALA A 223 -11.02 20.06 23.76
CA ALA A 223 -9.58 20.25 23.69
C ALA A 223 -8.73 18.95 23.65
N VAL A 224 -9.26 17.81 24.10
CA VAL A 224 -8.58 16.50 23.97
C VAL A 224 -8.84 15.89 22.58
N LEU A 225 -10.05 16.01 22.06
CA LEU A 225 -10.40 15.60 20.69
C LEU A 225 -9.68 16.46 19.65
N ASP A 226 -9.68 17.78 19.85
CA ASP A 226 -9.03 18.79 19.01
C ASP A 226 -7.51 18.53 18.93
N GLU A 227 -6.87 18.24 20.07
CA GLU A 227 -5.43 17.93 20.12
C GLU A 227 -5.11 16.57 19.50
N ASN A 228 -5.94 15.54 19.72
CA ASN A 228 -5.73 14.22 19.12
C ASN A 228 -5.86 14.23 17.59
N ILE A 229 -6.83 14.96 17.04
CA ILE A 229 -6.95 15.21 15.59
C ILE A 229 -5.77 16.05 15.07
N LYS A 230 -5.36 17.10 15.80
CA LYS A 230 -4.20 17.92 15.44
C LYS A 230 -2.90 17.12 15.39
N VAL A 231 -2.67 16.22 16.36
CA VAL A 231 -1.50 15.32 16.36
C VAL A 231 -1.58 14.33 15.20
N THR A 232 -2.74 13.69 14.99
CA THR A 232 -2.97 12.77 13.86
C THR A 232 -2.72 13.44 12.51
N ASN A 233 -3.17 14.69 12.33
CA ASN A 233 -2.94 15.47 11.11
C ASN A 233 -1.48 15.89 10.90
N ASN A 234 -0.66 15.96 11.95
CA ASN A 234 0.78 16.15 11.80
C ASN A 234 1.45 14.85 11.32
N LEU A 235 1.05 13.70 11.89
CA LEU A 235 1.57 12.38 11.52
C LEU A 235 1.19 11.97 10.08
N LEU A 236 -0.04 12.29 9.65
CA LEU A 236 -0.52 12.08 8.28
C LEU A 236 0.05 13.10 7.26
N SER A 237 0.79 14.12 7.70
CA SER A 237 1.21 15.21 6.80
C SER A 237 2.15 14.74 5.68
N SER A 238 2.97 13.70 5.92
CA SER A 238 3.82 13.07 4.91
C SER A 238 3.04 12.24 3.88
N THR A 239 1.86 11.70 4.25
CA THR A 239 1.05 10.85 3.36
C THR A 239 0.18 11.64 2.39
N GLY A 240 0.08 12.96 2.59
CA GLY A 240 -0.78 13.82 1.79
C GLY A 240 -2.27 13.74 2.17
N ILE A 241 -2.57 13.25 3.37
CA ILE A 241 -3.92 13.10 3.93
C ILE A 241 -4.12 14.09 5.09
N GLN A 242 -5.33 14.62 5.24
CA GLN A 242 -5.74 15.36 6.43
C GLN A 242 -7.20 15.06 6.80
N LEU A 243 -7.44 14.87 8.10
CA LEU A 243 -8.77 14.76 8.68
C LEU A 243 -9.41 16.15 8.84
N ASN A 244 -10.58 16.34 8.24
CA ASN A 244 -11.43 17.52 8.34
C ASN A 244 -12.61 17.22 9.28
N VAL A 245 -12.62 17.75 10.51
CA VAL A 245 -13.70 17.44 11.46
C VAL A 245 -14.96 18.22 11.10
N VAL A 246 -15.96 17.50 10.59
CA VAL A 246 -17.26 18.07 10.19
C VAL A 246 -18.19 18.23 11.40
N SER A 247 -18.21 17.25 12.31
CA SER A 247 -19.04 17.31 13.51
C SER A 247 -18.46 16.54 14.70
N THR A 248 -19.01 16.79 15.89
CA THR A 248 -18.72 16.03 17.10
C THR A 248 -20.01 15.72 17.85
N ASN A 249 -20.42 14.47 17.79
CA ASN A 249 -21.52 13.88 18.54
C ASN A 249 -21.05 13.53 19.97
N ARG A 250 -21.96 13.61 20.95
CA ARG A 250 -21.69 13.28 22.36
C ARG A 250 -22.82 12.43 22.92
N VAL A 251 -22.49 11.22 23.35
CA VAL A 251 -23.45 10.16 23.66
C VAL A 251 -23.22 9.64 25.08
N THR A 252 -24.26 9.59 25.90
CA THR A 252 -24.21 9.00 27.24
C THR A 252 -24.92 7.66 27.25
N SER A 253 -24.16 6.56 27.26
CA SER A 253 -24.69 5.20 27.21
C SER A 253 -23.69 4.20 27.77
N ASN A 254 -24.04 3.55 28.88
CA ASN A 254 -23.16 2.57 29.54
C ASN A 254 -22.97 1.30 28.68
N SER A 255 -24.01 0.90 27.93
CA SER A 255 -23.98 -0.28 27.06
C SER A 255 -23.17 -0.05 25.78
N TRP A 256 -23.18 1.16 25.21
CA TRP A 256 -22.35 1.50 24.06
C TRP A 256 -20.93 1.91 24.45
N TYR A 257 -20.71 2.45 25.65
CA TYR A 257 -19.35 2.68 26.13
C TYR A 257 -18.60 1.37 26.35
N MET A 258 -19.26 0.36 26.95
CA MET A 258 -18.70 -0.95 27.28
C MET A 258 -18.99 -2.06 26.24
N SER A 259 -19.51 -1.72 25.05
CA SER A 259 -19.75 -2.70 23.99
C SER A 259 -18.45 -3.33 23.51
N LYS A 260 -18.53 -4.56 23.01
CA LYS A 260 -17.39 -5.28 22.43
C LYS A 260 -17.37 -5.08 20.90
N TRP A 261 -16.21 -5.28 20.27
CA TRP A 261 -16.13 -5.38 18.81
C TRP A 261 -17.12 -6.44 18.27
N ASP A 262 -17.80 -6.08 17.18
CA ASP A 262 -18.93 -6.79 16.54
C ASP A 262 -20.08 -7.23 17.47
N SER A 263 -20.25 -6.61 18.65
CA SER A 263 -21.40 -6.89 19.52
C SER A 263 -22.67 -6.20 18.99
N PRO A 264 -23.88 -6.73 19.28
CA PRO A 264 -25.13 -6.10 18.86
C PRO A 264 -25.27 -4.65 19.31
N GLU A 265 -24.71 -4.30 20.47
CA GLU A 265 -24.67 -2.95 21.01
C GLU A 265 -23.74 -2.03 20.21
N GLN A 266 -22.56 -2.51 19.82
CA GLN A 266 -21.61 -1.79 18.96
C GLN A 266 -22.23 -1.54 17.58
N ASN A 267 -22.73 -2.60 16.95
CA ASN A 267 -23.29 -2.55 15.59
C ASN A 267 -24.54 -1.66 15.53
N ALA A 268 -25.32 -1.60 16.62
CA ALA A 268 -26.45 -0.68 16.75
C ALA A 268 -26.02 0.79 16.96
N MET A 269 -24.95 1.04 17.72
CA MET A 269 -24.37 2.39 17.88
C MET A 269 -23.86 2.93 16.54
N GLU A 270 -23.07 2.13 15.81
CA GLU A 270 -22.50 2.50 14.51
C GLU A 270 -23.62 2.72 13.48
N SER A 271 -24.60 1.82 13.41
CA SER A 271 -25.76 1.97 12.52
C SER A 271 -26.71 3.11 12.88
N GLN A 272 -26.60 3.68 14.10
CA GLN A 272 -27.38 4.86 14.51
C GLN A 272 -26.62 6.17 14.28
N TYR A 273 -25.28 6.16 14.32
CA TYR A 273 -24.46 7.38 14.33
C TYR A 273 -23.49 7.53 13.16
N ARG A 274 -23.33 6.54 12.28
CA ARG A 274 -22.51 6.72 11.06
C ARG A 274 -23.05 7.89 10.23
N GLU A 275 -22.16 8.82 9.94
CA GLU A 275 -22.37 9.90 8.97
C GLU A 275 -21.56 9.63 7.70
N GLY A 276 -22.11 10.00 6.53
CA GLY A 276 -21.42 9.93 5.24
C GLY A 276 -21.23 8.52 4.63
N GLY A 277 -20.50 8.49 3.50
CA GLY A 277 -20.24 7.29 2.69
C GLY A 277 -18.97 6.53 3.08
N LEU A 278 -18.36 5.82 2.14
CA LEU A 278 -17.06 5.15 2.33
C LEU A 278 -15.90 6.15 2.45
N ASN A 279 -16.06 7.37 1.92
CA ASN A 279 -15.12 8.50 2.02
C ASN A 279 -15.27 9.32 3.32
N ALA A 280 -16.12 8.91 4.26
CA ALA A 280 -16.31 9.59 5.54
C ALA A 280 -15.75 8.77 6.70
N LEU A 281 -14.76 9.30 7.40
CA LEU A 281 -14.17 8.65 8.57
C LEU A 281 -15.06 8.86 9.80
N ASN A 282 -15.49 7.78 10.43
CA ASN A 282 -16.26 7.81 11.67
C ASN A 282 -15.38 7.30 12.82
N VAL A 283 -15.13 8.14 13.83
CA VAL A 283 -14.23 7.85 14.97
C VAL A 283 -15.03 7.77 16.27
N TYR A 284 -15.15 6.58 16.85
CA TYR A 284 -15.91 6.33 18.08
C TYR A 284 -14.99 6.25 19.30
N TYR A 285 -15.06 7.22 20.20
CA TYR A 285 -14.30 7.22 21.45
C TYR A 285 -15.12 6.55 22.57
N LYS A 286 -14.69 5.39 23.04
CA LYS A 286 -15.39 4.57 24.05
C LYS A 286 -14.40 3.77 24.92
N ALA A 287 -14.77 2.57 25.35
CA ALA A 287 -13.80 1.52 25.70
C ALA A 287 -13.54 0.62 24.48
N ALA A 288 -12.29 0.49 24.04
CA ALA A 288 -11.93 -0.38 22.91
C ALA A 288 -11.73 -1.82 23.40
N ILE A 289 -12.77 -2.65 23.32
CA ILE A 289 -12.79 -4.01 23.90
C ILE A 289 -12.96 -5.06 22.79
N ILE A 290 -11.98 -5.97 22.67
CA ILE A 290 -12.02 -7.14 21.78
C ILE A 290 -11.95 -8.40 22.65
N GLY A 291 -12.83 -9.38 22.41
CA GLY A 291 -12.87 -10.60 23.22
C GLY A 291 -13.19 -10.30 24.68
N ASN A 292 -12.19 -10.38 25.58
CA ASN A 292 -12.29 -9.96 26.98
C ASN A 292 -11.20 -8.94 27.38
N GLU A 293 -10.42 -8.46 26.42
CA GLU A 293 -9.26 -7.58 26.62
C GLU A 293 -9.57 -6.16 26.12
N ARG A 294 -8.82 -5.18 26.62
CA ARG A 294 -9.02 -3.76 26.32
C ARG A 294 -7.75 -3.16 25.73
N PHE A 295 -7.89 -2.55 24.58
CA PHE A 295 -6.82 -2.05 23.71
C PHE A 295 -6.86 -0.51 23.70
N CYS A 296 -5.91 0.16 23.01
CA CYS A 296 -6.00 1.60 22.78
C CYS A 296 -6.88 1.97 21.57
N GLY A 297 -7.06 1.07 20.62
CA GLY A 297 -7.95 1.26 19.48
C GLY A 297 -8.33 -0.05 18.78
N TYR A 298 -9.14 0.08 17.72
CA TYR A 298 -9.23 -0.87 16.60
C TYR A 298 -9.93 -0.21 15.40
N ALA A 299 -9.63 -0.67 14.19
CA ALA A 299 -10.22 -0.20 12.94
C ALA A 299 -10.74 -1.33 12.06
N ASN A 300 -11.53 -0.97 11.05
CA ASN A 300 -11.80 -1.83 9.91
C ASN A 300 -10.86 -1.51 8.75
N MET A 301 -10.31 -2.54 8.13
CA MET A 301 -9.54 -2.42 6.89
C MET A 301 -10.40 -1.81 5.78
N ALA A 302 -9.79 -1.08 4.83
CA ALA A 302 -10.53 -0.51 3.71
C ALA A 302 -11.19 -1.60 2.85
N GLU A 303 -10.48 -2.69 2.56
CA GLU A 303 -10.99 -3.85 1.82
C GLU A 303 -12.31 -4.41 2.39
N ASP A 304 -12.47 -4.42 3.72
CA ASP A 304 -13.68 -4.86 4.42
C ASP A 304 -14.80 -3.80 4.44
N ALA A 305 -14.54 -2.53 4.12
CA ALA A 305 -15.44 -1.42 4.40
C ALA A 305 -16.83 -1.56 3.74
N VAL A 306 -16.88 -2.14 2.54
CA VAL A 306 -18.13 -2.44 1.81
C VAL A 306 -18.97 -3.50 2.54
N TRP A 307 -18.33 -4.49 3.18
CA TRP A 307 -18.98 -5.56 3.94
C TRP A 307 -19.31 -5.17 5.38
N MET A 308 -18.49 -4.32 5.99
CA MET A 308 -18.78 -3.71 7.30
C MET A 308 -19.99 -2.76 7.19
N GLY A 309 -20.10 -2.01 6.10
CA GLY A 309 -21.25 -1.17 5.79
C GLY A 309 -21.40 -0.04 6.81
N THR A 310 -22.47 -0.07 7.62
CA THR A 310 -22.63 0.89 8.71
C THR A 310 -21.54 0.79 9.77
N ARG A 311 -20.95 -0.40 9.96
CA ARG A 311 -19.96 -0.72 11.00
C ARG A 311 -18.54 -0.25 10.67
N ASP A 312 -18.25 0.21 9.46
CA ASP A 312 -16.91 0.65 9.07
C ASP A 312 -16.48 1.91 9.84
N GLY A 313 -15.27 1.91 10.39
CA GLY A 313 -14.70 3.09 11.02
C GLY A 313 -13.48 2.80 11.87
N VAL A 314 -13.25 3.70 12.82
CA VAL A 314 -12.18 3.61 13.83
C VAL A 314 -12.81 3.73 15.22
N VAL A 315 -12.36 2.90 16.16
CA VAL A 315 -12.70 3.00 17.59
C VAL A 315 -11.43 3.32 18.36
N ILE A 316 -11.49 4.35 19.21
CA ILE A 316 -10.39 4.76 20.08
C ILE A 316 -10.80 4.59 21.54
N ASP A 317 -9.90 4.12 22.37
CA ASP A 317 -10.09 4.09 23.81
C ASP A 317 -9.88 5.47 24.42
N SER A 318 -10.94 5.99 25.05
CA SER A 318 -10.97 7.27 25.75
C SER A 318 -9.97 7.39 26.93
N GLY A 319 -9.35 6.30 27.35
CA GLY A 319 -8.20 6.29 28.25
C GLY A 319 -6.91 6.73 27.56
N CYS A 320 -6.61 6.19 26.37
CA CYS A 320 -5.36 6.42 25.66
C CYS A 320 -5.29 7.83 25.04
N THR A 321 -6.43 8.38 24.59
CA THR A 321 -6.56 9.73 23.99
C THR A 321 -6.06 10.88 24.89
N ARG A 322 -5.84 10.64 26.19
CA ARG A 322 -5.53 11.70 27.18
C ARG A 322 -4.06 12.12 27.20
N GLY A 323 -3.33 11.91 26.09
CA GLY A 323 -1.91 12.26 25.94
C GLY A 323 -0.94 11.24 26.54
N ILE A 324 -1.41 10.01 26.79
CA ILE A 324 -0.57 8.85 27.15
C ILE A 324 0.00 8.25 25.86
N ASP A 325 -0.87 8.06 24.88
CA ASP A 325 -0.57 7.72 23.50
C ASP A 325 -0.96 8.91 22.61
N LYS A 326 -0.27 9.05 21.48
CA LYS A 326 -0.42 10.12 20.48
C LYS A 326 -0.61 9.58 19.07
N THR A 327 -0.20 8.35 18.81
CA THR A 327 -0.18 7.72 17.49
C THR A 327 -1.37 6.81 17.26
N THR A 328 -2.08 6.34 18.30
CA THR A 328 -3.22 5.40 18.15
C THR A 328 -4.16 5.80 17.01
N LEU A 329 -4.63 7.04 16.96
CA LEU A 329 -5.59 7.45 15.92
C LEU A 329 -4.93 7.54 14.53
N ALA A 330 -3.63 7.78 14.42
CA ALA A 330 -2.91 7.66 13.15
C ALA A 330 -2.75 6.19 12.74
N HIS A 331 -2.39 5.30 13.67
CA HIS A 331 -2.28 3.84 13.47
C HIS A 331 -3.61 3.23 12.98
N GLU A 332 -4.71 3.52 13.68
CA GLU A 332 -6.04 3.06 13.28
C GLU A 332 -6.52 3.67 11.95
N VAL A 333 -6.13 4.93 11.65
CA VAL A 333 -6.37 5.51 10.32
C VAL A 333 -5.49 4.85 9.25
N GLY A 334 -4.29 4.37 9.59
CA GLY A 334 -3.46 3.52 8.74
C GLY A 334 -4.21 2.26 8.31
N HIS A 335 -4.74 1.50 9.27
CA HIS A 335 -5.62 0.35 8.97
C HIS A 335 -6.87 0.73 8.17
N TRP A 336 -7.56 1.82 8.53
CA TRP A 336 -8.72 2.32 7.80
C TRP A 336 -8.40 2.73 6.35
N MET A 337 -7.13 3.05 6.08
CA MET A 337 -6.53 3.31 4.76
C MET A 337 -5.72 2.12 4.22
N ASN A 338 -6.06 0.91 4.66
CA ASN A 338 -5.57 -0.39 4.22
C ASN A 338 -4.09 -0.74 4.49
N LEU A 339 -3.45 -0.13 5.49
CA LEU A 339 -2.14 -0.59 5.99
C LEU A 339 -2.27 -1.79 6.93
N PHE A 340 -1.32 -2.71 6.83
CA PHE A 340 -1.09 -3.77 7.81
C PHE A 340 -0.11 -3.29 8.89
N HIS A 341 0.06 -4.05 9.98
CA HIS A 341 1.18 -3.82 10.88
C HIS A 341 2.49 -4.21 10.18
N THR A 342 3.59 -3.59 10.58
CA THR A 342 4.93 -3.85 10.00
C THR A 342 5.41 -5.30 10.16
N PHE A 343 4.87 -6.01 11.15
CA PHE A 343 5.17 -7.41 11.47
C PHE A 343 4.13 -8.42 10.93
N ASP A 344 3.04 -7.94 10.30
CA ASP A 344 2.08 -8.85 9.65
C ASP A 344 2.77 -9.55 8.47
N GLY A 345 2.55 -10.85 8.28
CA GLY A 345 3.26 -11.61 7.23
C GLY A 345 4.75 -11.85 7.49
N GLY A 346 5.27 -11.46 8.66
CA GLY A 346 6.59 -11.82 9.15
C GLY A 346 7.75 -11.36 8.23
N CYS A 347 8.82 -12.17 8.18
CA CYS A 347 9.96 -11.89 7.30
C CYS A 347 9.69 -12.07 5.80
N SER A 348 8.55 -12.64 5.41
CA SER A 348 8.12 -12.83 4.01
C SER A 348 6.69 -13.37 4.02
N PRO A 349 5.71 -12.65 3.48
CA PRO A 349 5.85 -11.48 2.59
C PRO A 349 6.00 -10.12 3.31
N GLY A 350 5.81 -10.05 4.64
CA GLY A 350 5.74 -8.79 5.39
C GLY A 350 4.43 -8.02 5.17
N ASP A 351 4.40 -6.73 5.53
CA ASP A 351 3.20 -5.87 5.50
C ASP A 351 2.67 -5.56 4.08
N LEU A 352 3.31 -6.12 3.05
CA LEU A 352 3.13 -5.87 1.62
C LEU A 352 3.34 -4.39 1.23
N VAL A 353 4.36 -3.75 1.81
CA VAL A 353 4.90 -2.44 1.45
C VAL A 353 6.43 -2.49 1.39
N ASP A 354 7.00 -2.36 0.19
CA ASP A 354 8.41 -2.68 -0.07
C ASP A 354 9.45 -1.75 0.61
N ASP A 355 9.04 -0.56 1.09
CA ASP A 355 9.89 0.34 1.89
C ASP A 355 9.64 0.27 3.41
N THR A 356 8.81 -0.67 3.87
CA THR A 356 8.79 -1.17 5.25
C THR A 356 9.85 -2.27 5.39
N ASN A 357 10.79 -2.14 6.34
CA ASN A 357 11.72 -3.24 6.64
C ASN A 357 10.96 -4.47 7.17
N ALA A 358 11.22 -5.64 6.62
CA ALA A 358 10.56 -6.89 7.04
C ALA A 358 10.84 -7.24 8.52
N GLN A 359 9.83 -7.75 9.23
CA GLN A 359 9.84 -7.95 10.68
C GLN A 359 9.03 -9.20 11.06
N ALA A 360 9.59 -10.10 11.86
CA ALA A 360 8.95 -11.37 12.23
C ALA A 360 7.92 -11.24 13.35
N SER A 361 8.05 -10.18 14.17
CA SER A 361 7.19 -9.93 15.33
C SER A 361 7.31 -8.48 15.79
N TYR A 362 6.21 -7.91 16.28
CA TYR A 362 6.24 -6.72 17.13
C TYR A 362 7.19 -6.91 18.33
N HIS A 363 7.62 -5.81 18.96
CA HIS A 363 8.45 -5.89 20.18
C HIS A 363 7.74 -5.35 21.42
N GLY A 364 7.14 -6.27 22.17
CA GLY A 364 6.42 -5.95 23.41
C GLY A 364 7.30 -5.34 24.50
N ILE A 365 6.88 -4.18 24.99
CA ILE A 365 7.39 -3.48 26.18
C ILE A 365 8.92 -3.42 26.24
N TYR A 366 9.54 -2.77 25.24
CA TYR A 366 10.67 -1.94 25.61
C TYR A 366 10.17 -0.83 26.53
N GLU A 367 10.89 -0.61 27.63
CA GLU A 367 10.69 0.57 28.44
C GLU A 367 11.22 1.79 27.68
N GLY A 368 10.35 2.38 26.84
CA GLY A 368 10.16 3.80 26.53
C GLY A 368 11.19 4.58 25.72
N GLU A 369 12.30 3.97 25.33
CA GLU A 369 13.09 4.49 24.23
C GLU A 369 13.27 3.40 23.19
N CYS A 370 13.44 3.84 21.94
CA CYS A 370 13.65 2.99 20.79
C CYS A 370 14.94 2.19 21.00
N PRO A 371 14.91 0.87 20.80
CA PRO A 371 16.12 0.07 20.91
C PRO A 371 17.20 0.62 19.97
N ASN A 372 18.40 0.75 20.51
CA ASN A 372 19.57 1.09 19.73
C ASN A 372 20.64 0.00 19.97
N PRO A 373 21.12 -0.74 18.95
CA PRO A 373 20.52 -0.81 17.62
C PRO A 373 19.07 -1.27 17.70
N LEU A 374 18.27 -0.89 16.69
CA LEU A 374 16.95 -1.50 16.48
C LEU A 374 17.10 -3.02 16.42
N PRO A 375 16.10 -3.79 16.90
CA PRO A 375 16.14 -5.23 16.76
C PRO A 375 16.11 -5.63 15.28
N ASP A 376 16.43 -6.89 15.04
CA ASP A 376 16.54 -7.46 13.71
C ASP A 376 16.03 -8.90 13.83
N THR A 377 14.71 -9.02 13.70
CA THR A 377 14.00 -10.31 13.72
C THR A 377 14.09 -11.03 12.37
N CYS A 378 14.51 -10.33 11.31
CA CYS A 378 14.63 -10.84 9.95
C CYS A 378 16.06 -10.68 9.38
N PRO A 379 17.12 -11.22 10.03
CA PRO A 379 18.52 -10.96 9.68
C PRO A 379 19.01 -11.56 8.35
N ASN A 380 18.10 -12.13 7.55
CA ASN A 380 18.34 -12.57 6.17
C ASN A 380 17.72 -11.60 5.14
N GLN A 381 16.93 -10.62 5.57
CA GLN A 381 16.37 -9.53 4.78
C GLN A 381 17.20 -8.25 4.94
N SER A 382 16.93 -7.23 4.12
CA SER A 382 17.53 -5.90 4.28
C SER A 382 16.78 -5.07 5.31
N GLY A 383 17.48 -4.58 6.32
CA GLY A 383 16.97 -3.57 7.26
C GLY A 383 17.10 -3.97 8.72
N ARG A 384 16.36 -3.26 9.57
CA ARG A 384 16.11 -3.58 10.98
C ARG A 384 14.63 -3.35 11.25
N ASP A 385 14.09 -4.02 12.26
CA ASP A 385 12.66 -3.96 12.60
C ASP A 385 12.23 -2.48 12.71
N PRO A 386 11.22 -2.03 11.92
CA PRO A 386 10.91 -0.62 11.69
C PRO A 386 10.10 0.00 12.84
N LEU A 387 10.64 -0.05 14.07
CA LEU A 387 9.96 0.43 15.28
C LEU A 387 9.68 1.95 15.30
N ASN A 388 10.12 2.71 14.30
CA ASN A 388 9.74 4.11 14.12
C ASN A 388 8.52 4.31 13.20
N ASN A 389 7.97 3.22 12.68
CA ASN A 389 6.79 3.20 11.85
C ASN A 389 5.53 3.32 12.71
N ILE A 390 4.58 4.15 12.30
CA ILE A 390 3.30 4.31 12.99
C ILE A 390 2.48 3.00 13.05
N MET A 391 2.75 2.04 12.15
CA MET A 391 2.07 0.74 12.10
C MET A 391 2.72 -0.38 12.95
N ASP A 392 3.80 -0.11 13.70
CA ASP A 392 4.27 -1.04 14.74
C ASP A 392 3.43 -0.89 16.03
N TYR A 393 3.65 -1.76 17.02
CA TYR A 393 3.22 -1.58 18.41
C TYR A 393 4.41 -1.12 19.29
N ALA A 394 5.24 -0.24 18.74
CA ALA A 394 6.44 0.27 19.38
C ALA A 394 6.09 1.15 20.60
N PRO A 395 7.04 1.36 21.54
CA PRO A 395 6.81 2.29 22.63
C PRO A 395 6.70 3.72 22.11
N SER A 396 5.65 4.43 22.56
CA SER A 396 5.39 5.85 22.31
C SER A 396 6.65 6.71 22.36
N GLY A 397 6.99 7.34 21.24
CA GLY A 397 8.20 8.15 21.07
C GLY A 397 9.20 7.58 20.05
N CYS A 398 8.85 6.49 19.38
CA CYS A 398 9.58 5.93 18.24
C CYS A 398 8.80 6.11 16.96
N ASP A 399 7.54 5.69 17.03
CA ASP A 399 6.45 5.85 16.10
C ASP A 399 6.16 7.32 15.74
N ASP A 400 6.74 7.81 14.65
CA ASP A 400 6.43 9.14 14.11
C ASP A 400 6.31 9.24 12.58
N ILE A 401 6.59 8.14 11.85
CA ILE A 401 6.67 8.12 10.39
C ILE A 401 5.73 7.07 9.76
N PHE A 402 5.05 7.47 8.68
CA PHE A 402 4.61 6.57 7.62
C PHE A 402 5.62 6.60 6.48
N THR A 403 5.92 5.45 5.88
CA THR A 403 6.85 5.34 4.73
C THR A 403 6.25 5.92 3.45
N ARG A 404 7.04 6.00 2.36
CA ARG A 404 6.53 6.49 1.05
C ARG A 404 5.66 5.44 0.36
N GLY A 405 5.98 4.16 0.52
CA GLY A 405 5.13 3.05 0.09
C GLY A 405 3.81 3.00 0.87
N GLN A 406 3.85 3.20 2.20
CA GLN A 406 2.65 3.27 3.03
C GLN A 406 1.78 4.47 2.62
N ALA A 407 2.37 5.65 2.44
CA ALA A 407 1.67 6.82 1.91
C ALA A 407 0.99 6.53 0.56
N SER A 408 1.71 5.90 -0.38
CA SER A 408 1.16 5.51 -1.69
C SER A 408 -0.02 4.54 -1.55
N ARG A 409 0.13 3.49 -0.73
CA ARG A 409 -0.91 2.50 -0.44
C ARG A 409 -2.16 3.11 0.23
N MET A 410 -1.98 4.05 1.16
CA MET A 410 -3.10 4.81 1.74
C MET A 410 -3.83 5.62 0.68
N GLN A 411 -3.11 6.31 -0.23
CA GLN A 411 -3.76 7.04 -1.32
C GLN A 411 -4.42 6.12 -2.36
N GLU A 412 -3.91 4.90 -2.56
CA GLU A 412 -4.57 3.89 -3.39
C GLU A 412 -5.85 3.37 -2.73
N ALA A 413 -5.84 3.07 -1.43
CA ALA A 413 -7.05 2.75 -0.68
C ALA A 413 -8.08 3.90 -0.74
N TRP A 414 -7.60 5.15 -0.72
CA TRP A 414 -8.49 6.30 -0.94
C TRP A 414 -9.16 6.25 -2.32
N ARG A 415 -8.36 6.20 -3.39
CA ARG A 415 -8.85 6.26 -4.78
C ARG A 415 -9.68 5.05 -5.18
N ASN A 416 -9.30 3.86 -4.71
CA ASN A 416 -9.88 2.59 -5.16
C ASN A 416 -11.02 2.06 -4.28
N ILE A 417 -11.19 2.58 -3.06
CA ILE A 417 -12.14 2.03 -2.08
C ILE A 417 -12.93 3.13 -1.36
N ARG A 418 -12.28 4.19 -0.86
CA ARG A 418 -12.93 5.22 -0.04
C ARG A 418 -13.71 6.24 -0.88
N ASP A 419 -13.08 6.93 -1.83
CA ASP A 419 -13.73 7.84 -2.81
C ASP A 419 -13.95 7.16 -4.18
N ALA A 420 -14.19 5.84 -4.17
CA ALA A 420 -14.59 5.08 -5.35
C ALA A 420 -15.94 5.62 -5.89
N ARG A 421 -15.99 5.97 -7.18
CA ARG A 421 -17.15 6.61 -7.85
C ARG A 421 -17.78 5.74 -8.93
#